data_AF-T0Z2J0-F1
#
_entry.id   AF-T0Z2J0-F1
#
_cell.length_a   1.000
_cell.length_b   1.000
_cell.length_c   1.000
_cell.angle_alpha   90.00
_cell.angle_beta   90.00
_cell.angle_gamma   90.00
#
_symmetry.space_group_name_H-M   'P 1'
#
loop_
_entity.id
_entity.type
_entity.pdbx_description
1 polymer ?
#
loop_
_entity_poly.entity_id
_entity_poly.type
_entity_poly.pdbx_seq_one_letter_code
_entity_poly.pdbx_strand_id
1 'polypeptide(L)'
;MPDAYTYTKALGEEALVSNHSDLAISVVRPSIIESSMIHPFPGWIKGFRMAEPIIISYARGLLKEFPGVPEGIIDVIPVDFVTGTILAVAAEDKPKPSTNIPVYQVASGSANPLRYKVLVDLVREWFLEHPLYDSQGQPILVPEWNFPGRGRVQKQLARLAT
;
A
#
# COMPACT_ATOMS: atom_id res chain seq x y z
N MET A 1 4.08 16.17 -6.17
CA MET A 1 4.71 16.36 -4.84
C MET A 1 4.49 15.08 -4.05
N PRO A 2 5.48 14.60 -3.27
CA PRO A 2 5.21 13.58 -2.27
C PRO A 2 4.08 14.08 -1.35
N ASP A 3 3.21 13.18 -0.90
CA ASP A 3 2.18 13.54 0.08
C ASP A 3 2.84 14.03 1.39
N ALA A 4 2.08 14.76 2.20
CA ALA A 4 2.58 15.33 3.44
C ALA A 4 3.14 14.26 4.39
N TYR A 5 2.60 13.04 4.36
CA TYR A 5 3.07 11.93 5.18
C TYR A 5 4.48 11.50 4.76
N THR A 6 4.71 11.24 3.48
CA THR A 6 6.03 10.88 2.93
C THR A 6 7.06 11.98 3.23
N TYR A 7 6.66 13.25 3.11
CA TYR A 7 7.52 14.39 3.48
C TYR A 7 7.88 14.38 4.97
N THR A 8 6.91 14.18 5.86
CA THR A 8 7.19 14.11 7.31
C THR A 8 8.09 12.93 7.68
N LYS A 9 7.97 11.78 7.00
CA LYS A 9 8.87 10.64 7.21
C LYS A 9 10.30 10.94 6.77
N ALA A 10 10.48 11.57 5.62
CA ALA A 10 11.80 11.99 5.16
C ALA A 10 12.46 12.99 6.12
N LEU A 11 11.72 13.98 6.63
CA LEU A 11 12.23 14.88 7.66
C LEU A 11 12.59 14.16 8.97
N GLY A 12 11.81 13.16 9.36
CA GLY A 12 12.09 12.35 10.55
C GLY A 12 13.38 11.54 10.42
N GLU A 13 13.63 10.96 9.25
CA GLU A 13 14.87 10.25 8.96
C GLU A 13 16.08 11.19 8.99
N GLU A 14 15.97 12.38 8.37
CA GLU A 14 17.03 13.39 8.40
C GLU A 14 17.33 13.89 9.82
N ALA A 15 16.28 14.11 10.62
CA ALA A 15 16.41 14.50 12.01
C ALA A 15 17.10 13.41 12.84
N LEU A 16 16.81 12.13 12.59
CA LEU A 16 17.51 11.01 13.25
C LEU A 16 18.99 11.00 12.87
N VAL A 17 19.32 11.08 11.57
CA VAL A 17 20.71 11.12 11.09
C VAL A 17 21.46 12.31 11.70
N SER A 18 20.82 13.47 11.84
CA SER A 18 21.45 14.66 12.41
C SER A 18 21.70 14.57 13.93
N ASN A 19 20.97 13.72 14.66
CA ASN A 19 20.96 13.71 16.13
C ASN A 19 21.34 12.34 16.77
N HIS A 20 21.87 11.39 16.00
CA HIS A 20 22.06 10.01 16.48
C HIS A 20 23.21 9.78 17.47
N SER A 21 24.08 10.76 17.71
CA SER A 21 25.25 10.64 18.60
C SER A 21 26.00 9.30 18.39
N ASP A 22 26.12 8.47 19.43
CA ASP A 22 26.82 7.18 19.39
C ASP A 22 25.87 5.99 19.13
N LEU A 23 24.60 6.24 18.78
CA LEU A 23 23.63 5.18 18.49
C LEU A 23 23.87 4.61 17.10
N ALA A 24 24.05 3.29 17.04
CA ALA A 24 23.99 2.54 15.79
C ALA A 24 22.55 2.58 15.24
N ILE A 25 22.37 3.14 14.04
CA ILE A 25 21.06 3.23 13.38
C ILE A 25 21.05 2.41 12.09
N SER A 26 19.91 1.80 11.79
CA SER A 26 19.57 1.26 10.49
C SER A 26 18.15 1.66 10.14
N VAL A 27 17.89 1.93 8.86
CA VAL A 27 16.59 2.38 8.38
C VAL A 27 15.97 1.29 7.51
N VAL A 28 14.79 0.80 7.87
CA VAL A 28 13.99 -0.09 7.03
C VAL A 28 12.86 0.73 6.41
N ARG A 29 12.83 0.80 5.07
CA ARG A 29 11.84 1.56 4.31
C ARG A 29 10.95 0.61 3.50
N PRO A 30 9.79 0.23 4.05
CA PRO A 30 8.82 -0.55 3.31
C PRO A 30 8.01 0.31 2.32
N SER A 31 7.44 -0.34 1.29
CA SER A 31 6.32 0.22 0.52
C SER A 31 5.00 0.06 1.28
N ILE A 32 3.85 0.09 0.59
CA ILE A 32 2.54 -0.03 1.25
C ILE A 32 2.44 -1.44 1.86
N ILE A 33 2.36 -1.52 3.18
CA ILE A 33 2.30 -2.80 3.87
C ILE A 33 0.89 -3.37 3.77
N GLU A 34 0.79 -4.60 3.26
CA GLU A 34 -0.47 -5.35 3.14
C GLU A 34 -0.44 -6.65 3.98
N SER A 35 -1.54 -7.39 3.93
CA SER A 35 -1.72 -8.64 4.68
C SER A 35 -0.58 -9.65 4.45
N SER A 36 -0.34 -10.51 5.43
CA SER A 36 0.77 -11.47 5.38
C SER A 36 0.62 -12.48 4.26
N MET A 37 1.76 -12.89 3.72
CA MET A 37 1.80 -13.95 2.70
C MET A 37 1.93 -15.34 3.34
N ILE A 38 2.70 -15.47 4.41
CA ILE A 38 3.06 -16.76 5.03
C ILE A 38 2.71 -16.74 6.53
N HIS A 39 3.21 -15.77 7.29
CA HIS A 39 3.11 -15.77 8.76
C HIS A 39 2.29 -14.58 9.30
N PRO A 40 1.44 -14.78 10.33
CA PRO A 40 1.14 -16.05 11.01
C PRO A 40 0.35 -17.04 10.16
N PHE A 41 -0.40 -16.55 9.16
CA PHE A 41 -1.06 -17.31 8.10
C PHE A 41 -1.41 -16.37 6.93
N PRO A 42 -1.67 -16.86 5.72
CA PRO A 42 -2.01 -16.00 4.58
C PRO A 42 -3.24 -15.13 4.84
N GLY A 43 -3.15 -13.83 4.51
CA GLY A 43 -4.24 -12.88 4.68
C GLY A 43 -4.40 -12.30 6.08
N TRP A 44 -3.53 -12.63 7.05
CA TRP A 44 -3.56 -12.00 8.36
C TRP A 44 -3.16 -10.52 8.28
N ILE A 45 -3.92 -9.66 8.94
CA ILE A 45 -3.64 -8.23 9.05
C ILE A 45 -4.16 -7.68 10.38
N LYS A 46 -3.43 -6.73 10.96
CA LYS A 46 -3.84 -6.05 12.20
C LYS A 46 -4.55 -4.73 11.89
N GLY A 47 -5.88 -4.79 11.88
CA GLY A 47 -6.74 -3.67 11.61
C GLY A 47 -7.08 -3.54 10.14
N PHE A 48 -7.92 -2.55 9.82
CA PHE A 48 -8.52 -2.36 8.52
C PHE A 48 -8.24 -0.93 8.08
N ARG A 49 -7.14 -0.72 7.32
CA ARG A 49 -6.53 0.60 7.10
C ARG A 49 -5.99 0.77 5.68
N MET A 50 -6.39 1.88 5.05
CA MET A 50 -5.99 2.31 3.71
C MET A 50 -6.72 1.55 2.59
N ALA A 51 -6.23 0.38 2.17
CA ALA A 51 -6.71 -0.30 0.97
C ALA A 51 -7.99 -1.09 1.23
N GLU A 52 -8.12 -1.71 2.40
CA GLU A 52 -9.20 -2.63 2.74
C GLU A 52 -10.57 -1.93 2.78
N PRO A 53 -10.73 -0.70 3.32
CA PRO A 53 -11.99 0.04 3.19
C PRO A 53 -12.42 0.25 1.75
N ILE A 54 -11.47 0.47 0.85
CA ILE A 54 -11.76 0.64 -0.58
C ILE A 54 -12.18 -0.72 -1.17
N ILE A 55 -11.43 -1.79 -0.89
CA ILE A 55 -11.71 -3.15 -1.38
C ILE A 55 -13.06 -3.68 -0.90
N ILE A 56 -13.42 -3.52 0.38
CA ILE A 56 -14.74 -3.95 0.89
C ILE A 56 -15.87 -3.07 0.38
N SER A 57 -15.66 -1.75 0.26
CA SER A 57 -16.68 -0.87 -0.29
C SER A 57 -16.97 -1.22 -1.75
N TYR A 58 -15.96 -1.66 -2.49
CA TYR A 58 -16.13 -2.25 -3.81
C TYR A 58 -16.92 -3.55 -3.79
N ALA A 59 -16.53 -4.50 -2.93
CA ALA A 59 -17.22 -5.78 -2.81
C ALA A 59 -18.70 -5.64 -2.43
N ARG A 60 -19.05 -4.54 -1.74
CA ARG A 60 -20.44 -4.16 -1.40
C ARG A 60 -21.17 -3.40 -2.52
N GLY A 61 -20.53 -3.18 -3.67
CA GLY A 61 -21.08 -2.41 -4.79
C GLY A 61 -21.20 -0.90 -4.53
N LEU A 62 -20.57 -0.38 -3.47
CA LEU A 62 -20.67 1.03 -3.06
C LEU A 62 -19.73 1.96 -3.85
N LEU A 63 -18.64 1.40 -4.38
CA LEU A 63 -17.67 2.17 -5.18
C LEU A 63 -17.88 1.94 -6.68
N LYS A 64 -18.33 2.98 -7.37
CA LYS A 64 -18.50 2.98 -8.83
C LYS A 64 -17.19 3.18 -9.60
N GLU A 65 -16.21 3.84 -8.99
CA GLU A 65 -14.92 4.18 -9.61
C GLU A 65 -13.79 3.96 -8.61
N PHE A 66 -12.63 3.50 -9.08
CA PHE A 66 -11.43 3.35 -8.26
C PHE A 66 -10.60 4.64 -8.29
N PRO A 67 -10.19 5.19 -7.13
CA PRO A 67 -9.33 6.36 -7.09
C PRO A 67 -7.90 5.98 -7.50
N GLY A 68 -7.57 6.14 -8.79
CA GLY A 68 -6.24 5.82 -9.27
C GLY A 68 -6.09 5.99 -10.78
N VAL A 69 -4.84 6.01 -11.23
CA VAL A 69 -4.51 5.93 -12.66
C VAL A 69 -4.20 4.47 -12.97
N PRO A 70 -4.87 3.83 -13.95
CA PRO A 70 -4.74 2.39 -14.20
C PRO A 70 -3.30 1.95 -14.50
N GLU A 71 -2.52 2.81 -15.15
CA GLU A 71 -1.12 2.56 -15.47
C GLU A 71 -0.17 2.78 -14.27
N GLY A 72 -0.67 3.37 -13.19
CA GLY A 72 0.10 3.65 -11.98
C GLY A 72 0.55 2.36 -11.30
N ILE A 73 1.77 2.40 -10.77
CA ILE A 73 2.33 1.32 -9.96
C ILE A 73 1.84 1.50 -8.52
N ILE A 74 1.27 0.44 -7.96
CA ILE A 74 0.95 0.33 -6.53
C ILE A 74 1.93 -0.67 -5.92
N ASP A 75 2.88 -0.15 -5.16
CA ASP A 75 3.92 -0.96 -4.52
C ASP A 75 3.41 -1.43 -3.16
N VAL A 76 2.97 -2.69 -3.11
CA VAL A 76 2.50 -3.36 -1.89
C VAL A 76 3.47 -4.45 -1.50
N ILE A 77 3.67 -4.61 -0.19
CA ILE A 77 4.58 -5.62 0.36
C ILE A 77 3.94 -6.32 1.57
N PRO A 78 4.05 -7.65 1.70
CA PRO A 78 3.49 -8.37 2.83
C PRO A 78 4.12 -7.97 4.17
N VAL A 79 3.28 -7.82 5.20
CA VAL A 79 3.73 -7.44 6.57
C VAL A 79 4.78 -8.38 7.15
N ASP A 80 4.70 -9.68 6.85
CA ASP A 80 5.65 -10.68 7.33
C ASP A 80 7.01 -10.57 6.66
N PHE A 81 7.09 -10.06 5.43
CA PHE A 81 8.37 -9.77 4.78
C PHE A 81 9.03 -8.57 5.44
N VAL A 82 8.26 -7.50 5.69
CA VAL A 82 8.76 -6.31 6.41
C VAL A 82 9.23 -6.68 7.81
N THR A 83 8.45 -7.48 8.53
CA THR A 83 8.81 -7.94 9.87
C THR A 83 10.07 -8.82 9.83
N GLY A 84 10.15 -9.74 8.88
CA GLY A 84 11.32 -10.58 8.67
C GLY A 84 12.58 -9.75 8.38
N THR A 85 12.48 -8.72 7.55
CA THR A 85 13.60 -7.80 7.30
C THR A 85 14.00 -7.03 8.56
N ILE A 86 13.05 -6.51 9.33
CA ILE A 86 13.37 -5.81 10.59
C ILE A 86 14.11 -6.74 11.56
N LEU A 87 13.66 -8.00 11.69
CA LEU A 87 14.32 -8.99 12.53
C LEU A 87 15.72 -9.33 12.02
N ALA A 88 15.89 -9.50 10.71
CA ALA A 88 17.19 -9.76 10.09
C ALA A 88 18.17 -8.61 10.35
N VAL A 89 17.75 -7.37 10.08
CA VAL A 89 18.55 -6.15 10.32
C VAL A 89 18.90 -6.00 11.80
N ALA A 90 17.97 -6.32 12.70
CA ALA A 90 18.24 -6.27 14.15
C ALA A 90 19.19 -7.38 14.64
N ALA A 91 19.28 -8.48 13.91
CA ALA A 91 20.17 -9.60 14.22
C ALA A 91 21.57 -9.46 13.59
N GLU A 92 21.74 -8.56 12.62
CA GLU A 92 23.06 -8.20 12.10
C GLU A 92 23.93 -7.54 13.17
N ASP A 93 25.26 -7.66 13.03
CA ASP A 93 26.19 -6.94 13.89
C ASP A 93 25.89 -5.44 13.80
N LYS A 94 25.82 -4.79 14.97
CA LYS A 94 25.46 -3.37 15.05
C LYS A 94 26.37 -2.56 14.12
N PRO A 95 25.81 -1.75 13.19
CA PRO A 95 26.64 -0.90 12.37
C PRO A 95 27.45 0.03 13.29
N LYS A 96 28.70 0.29 12.91
CA LYS A 96 29.49 1.30 13.63
C LYS A 96 28.74 2.64 13.53
N PRO A 97 28.71 3.45 14.61
CA PRO A 97 28.19 4.80 14.52
C PRO A 97 28.84 5.53 13.34
N SER A 98 28.03 5.96 12.38
CA SER A 98 28.51 6.57 11.15
C SER A 98 27.43 7.47 10.57
N THR A 99 27.85 8.51 9.84
CA THR A 99 26.92 9.39 9.12
C THR A 99 26.28 8.70 7.91
N ASN A 100 26.81 7.55 7.46
CA ASN A 100 26.25 6.76 6.38
C ASN A 100 25.38 5.64 6.93
N ILE A 101 24.12 5.97 7.22
CA ILE A 101 23.16 5.03 7.80
C ILE A 101 22.73 4.00 6.74
N PRO A 102 22.84 2.69 7.01
CA PRO A 102 22.37 1.67 6.09
C PRO A 102 20.84 1.74 5.95
N VAL A 103 20.40 1.66 4.70
CA VAL A 103 18.99 1.70 4.32
C VAL A 103 18.62 0.39 3.64
N TYR A 104 17.60 -0.29 4.17
CA TYR A 104 17.06 -1.53 3.64
C TYR A 104 15.68 -1.24 3.02
N GLN A 105 15.60 -1.26 1.67
CA GLN A 105 14.33 -1.13 0.97
C GLN A 105 13.56 -2.45 0.98
N VAL A 106 12.31 -2.40 1.44
CA VAL A 106 11.40 -3.55 1.46
C VAL A 106 10.22 -3.23 0.55
N ALA A 107 10.48 -3.29 -0.75
CA ALA A 107 9.59 -2.85 -1.82
C ALA A 107 9.89 -3.64 -3.09
N SER A 108 8.90 -3.80 -3.97
CA SER A 108 9.09 -4.55 -5.22
C SER A 108 8.79 -3.75 -6.47
N GLY A 109 8.22 -2.55 -6.37
CA GLY A 109 7.66 -1.82 -7.52
C GLY A 109 8.65 -1.50 -8.64
N SER A 110 9.95 -1.40 -8.36
CA SER A 110 10.99 -1.19 -9.38
C SER A 110 11.39 -2.47 -10.12
N ALA A 111 11.27 -3.64 -9.49
CA ALA A 111 11.71 -4.93 -10.02
C ALA A 111 10.55 -5.83 -10.47
N ASN A 112 9.42 -5.78 -9.76
CA ASN A 112 8.19 -6.50 -10.01
C ASN A 112 6.99 -5.56 -9.81
N PRO A 113 6.68 -4.71 -10.81
CA PRO A 113 5.66 -3.67 -10.70
C PRO A 113 4.24 -4.25 -10.73
N LEU A 114 3.46 -4.03 -9.67
CA LEU A 114 2.02 -4.26 -9.67
C LEU A 114 1.31 -3.00 -10.17
N ARG A 115 0.56 -3.12 -11.27
CA ARG A 115 -0.25 -2.02 -11.82
C ARG A 115 -1.62 -1.99 -11.17
N TYR A 116 -2.19 -0.79 -10.98
CA TYR A 116 -3.54 -0.63 -10.44
C TYR A 116 -4.59 -1.44 -11.21
N LYS A 117 -4.51 -1.50 -12.54
CA LYS A 117 -5.43 -2.33 -13.36
C LYS A 117 -5.40 -3.79 -12.96
N VAL A 118 -4.20 -4.35 -12.76
CA VAL A 118 -4.02 -5.76 -12.38
C VAL A 118 -4.59 -6.02 -10.99
N LEU A 119 -4.31 -5.13 -10.02
CA LEU A 119 -4.88 -5.22 -8.68
C LEU A 119 -6.42 -5.22 -8.72
N VAL A 120 -7.01 -4.29 -9.48
CA VAL A 120 -8.45 -4.18 -9.68
C VAL A 120 -9.04 -5.45 -10.26
N ASP A 121 -8.40 -6.02 -11.29
CA ASP A 121 -8.88 -7.25 -11.93
C ASP A 121 -8.87 -8.44 -10.96
N LEU A 122 -7.77 -8.62 -10.22
CA LEU A 122 -7.65 -9.68 -9.20
C LEU A 122 -8.72 -9.55 -8.11
N VAL A 123 -8.96 -8.34 -7.60
CA VAL A 123 -10.01 -8.09 -6.60
C VAL A 123 -11.39 -8.39 -7.16
N ARG A 124 -11.66 -8.01 -8.40
CA ARG A 124 -12.95 -8.29 -9.07
C ARG A 124 -13.17 -9.78 -9.26
N GLU A 125 -12.18 -10.47 -9.82
CA GLU A 125 -12.23 -11.93 -10.03
C GLU A 125 -12.50 -12.65 -8.71
N TRP A 126 -11.80 -12.28 -7.64
CA TRP A 126 -12.00 -12.87 -6.31
C TRP A 126 -13.45 -12.74 -5.81
N PHE A 127 -14.06 -11.56 -5.91
CA PHE A 127 -15.43 -11.33 -5.43
C PHE A 127 -16.52 -11.82 -6.40
N LEU A 128 -16.19 -12.10 -7.66
CA LEU A 128 -17.10 -12.83 -8.55
C LEU A 128 -17.19 -14.31 -8.17
N GLU A 129 -16.06 -14.91 -7.77
CA GLU A 129 -16.01 -16.29 -7.29
C GLU A 129 -16.52 -16.43 -5.84
N HIS A 130 -16.28 -15.42 -5.01
CA HIS A 130 -16.62 -15.40 -3.58
C HIS A 130 -17.50 -14.17 -3.25
N PRO A 131 -18.77 -14.15 -3.69
CA PRO A 131 -19.63 -12.98 -3.53
C PRO A 131 -19.93 -12.70 -2.06
N LEU A 132 -19.98 -11.40 -1.73
CA LEU A 132 -20.66 -10.96 -0.51
C LEU A 132 -22.17 -11.08 -0.70
N TYR A 133 -22.90 -11.29 0.39
CA TYR A 133 -24.36 -11.40 0.36
C TYR A 133 -25.00 -10.18 1.01
N ASP A 134 -26.10 -9.72 0.43
CA ASP A 134 -26.91 -8.66 1.01
C ASP A 134 -27.78 -9.17 2.17
N SER A 135 -28.59 -8.28 2.76
CA SER A 135 -29.51 -8.64 3.85
C SER A 135 -30.60 -9.65 3.47
N GLN A 136 -30.83 -9.85 2.18
CA GLN A 136 -31.82 -10.80 1.63
C GLN A 136 -31.16 -12.13 1.22
N GLY A 137 -29.85 -12.29 1.42
CA GLY A 137 -29.10 -13.48 1.02
C GLY A 137 -28.86 -13.57 -0.48
N GLN A 138 -28.95 -12.46 -1.22
CA GLN A 138 -28.60 -12.41 -2.64
C GLN A 138 -27.12 -12.04 -2.82
N PRO A 139 -26.41 -12.64 -3.78
CA PRO A 139 -25.03 -12.27 -4.06
C PRO A 139 -24.96 -10.84 -4.62
N ILE A 140 -24.11 -10.02 -4.02
CA ILE A 140 -23.84 -8.66 -4.48
C ILE A 140 -22.96 -8.74 -5.73
N LEU A 141 -23.49 -8.22 -6.85
CA LEU A 141 -22.73 -8.13 -8.09
C LEU A 141 -21.69 -7.02 -7.98
N VAL A 142 -20.42 -7.37 -8.15
CA VAL A 142 -19.34 -6.40 -8.21
C VAL A 142 -19.32 -5.69 -9.57
N PRO A 143 -19.30 -4.35 -9.59
CA PRO A 143 -19.33 -3.61 -10.85
C PRO A 143 -18.01 -3.79 -11.62
N GLU A 144 -18.07 -3.71 -12.94
CA GLU A 144 -16.87 -3.54 -13.75
C GLU A 144 -16.34 -2.12 -13.54
N TRP A 145 -15.09 -2.01 -13.03
CA TRP A 145 -14.49 -0.71 -12.78
C TRP A 145 -13.96 -0.10 -14.07
N ASN A 146 -14.59 1.00 -14.49
CA ASN A 146 -14.04 1.89 -15.49
C ASN A 146 -13.11 2.89 -14.81
N PHE A 147 -11.86 2.96 -15.25
CA PHE A 147 -10.98 4.05 -14.88
C PHE A 147 -11.40 5.27 -15.70
N PRO A 148 -12.00 6.32 -15.11
CA PRO A 148 -12.29 7.53 -15.86
C PRO A 148 -10.96 8.08 -16.38
N GLY A 149 -10.74 8.02 -17.70
CA GLY A 149 -9.53 8.57 -18.31
C GLY A 149 -9.28 10.01 -17.83
N ARG A 150 -8.01 10.41 -17.73
CA ARG A 150 -7.52 11.68 -17.14
C ARG A 150 -8.41 12.92 -17.40
N GLY A 151 -9.05 12.99 -18.57
CA GLY A 151 -9.94 14.09 -18.96
C GLY A 151 -11.26 14.21 -18.18
N ARG A 152 -11.80 13.16 -17.56
CA ARG A 152 -13.10 13.24 -16.83
C ARG A 152 -12.94 13.81 -15.42
N VAL A 153 -11.90 13.40 -14.71
CA VAL A 153 -11.56 13.93 -13.37
C VAL A 153 -11.14 15.40 -13.45
N GLN A 154 -10.34 15.78 -14.45
CA GLN A 154 -10.02 17.20 -14.71
C GLN A 154 -11.27 18.03 -15.05
N LYS A 155 -12.19 17.50 -15.86
CA LYS A 155 -13.47 18.18 -16.16
C LYS A 155 -14.38 18.32 -14.94
N GLN A 156 -14.41 17.34 -14.04
CA GLN A 156 -15.21 17.42 -12.81
C GLN A 156 -14.61 18.42 -11.80
N LEU A 157 -13.28 18.43 -11.63
CA LEU A 157 -12.60 19.42 -10.79
C LEU A 157 -12.73 20.84 -11.34
N ALA A 158 -12.62 21.02 -12.67
CA ALA A 158 -12.85 22.32 -13.30
C ALA A 158 -14.28 22.83 -13.15
N ARG A 159 -15.27 21.93 -13.08
CA ARG A 159 -16.69 22.26 -12.91
C ARG A 159 -17.08 22.56 -11.46
N LEU A 160 -16.28 22.11 -10.49
CA LEU A 160 -16.44 22.45 -9.07
C LEU A 160 -15.67 23.72 -8.67
N ALA A 161 -14.81 24.23 -9.56
CA ALA A 161 -14.05 25.47 -9.39
C ALA A 161 -14.72 26.70 -10.05
N THR A 162 -15.95 26.53 -10.54
CA THR A 162 -16.87 27.58 -11.07
C THR A 162 -18.17 27.53 -10.31
#